data_AF-A0A8H2VJZ5-F1
#
_entry.id   AF-A0A8H2VJZ5-F1
#
_cell.length_a   1.000
_cell.length_b   1.000
_cell.length_c   1.000
_cell.angle_alpha   90.00
_cell.angle_beta   90.00
_cell.angle_gamma   90.00
#
_symmetry.space_group_name_H-M   'P 1'
#
loop_
_entity.id
_entity.type
_entity.pdbx_description
1 polymer ?
#
loop_
_entity_poly.entity_id
_entity_poly.type
_entity_poly.pdbx_seq_one_letter_code
_entity_poly.pdbx_strand_id
1 'polypeptide(L)'
;MVNLKLGQVDVFHRNKESNTTQYPAEEEDVDASEFEEYEPLPKKVSNRRPREDKFTQQRLAAINPVLTPRTVLPVYVLVAAVFVIVGGCLLAESAKVDQIKIYYQDCMTQAGTDSFTDMNSSHYEYYFHKNKTFKVAPQWRFVDDTSDDFKERGTCQLRFTIPSDMKHTVYVNYMLEKFAANHRRYVLSFSEEQLNGDAASYDVVHERSGINCKPLARNSEGKLYYPCGLIANAMFNDTFPFELVNVDDSSKNYALTNKGINWKSDGIRFKNTKYNYTDIAPPPYWEKSYPDGYNETNVPNVHEWEEFQNWMRPGAFDKSTKLIRRNQNDTLPAGTYQIDIGLHWPVNEYNGKKAVFITHGSTIGGKNEFLGEIYLIGGCICFAMALVLLSTWLMTGRKIADPNALSWNKRT
;
A
#
# COMPACT_ATOMS: atom_id res chain seq x y z
N MET A 1 22.58 -9.01 16.91
CA MET A 1 22.01 -8.56 18.20
C MET A 1 22.96 -7.54 18.79
N VAL A 2 22.59 -6.26 18.72
CA VAL A 2 23.34 -5.18 19.39
C VAL A 2 22.52 -4.79 20.61
N ASN A 3 23.09 -5.05 21.80
CA ASN A 3 22.48 -4.71 23.09
C ASN A 3 22.48 -3.18 23.27
N LEU A 4 21.33 -2.54 23.02
CA LEU A 4 21.05 -1.16 23.41
C LEU A 4 20.61 -1.15 24.88
N LYS A 5 21.48 -0.67 25.79
CA LYS A 5 21.12 -0.36 27.18
C LYS A 5 20.38 0.98 27.23
N LEU A 6 19.06 0.93 27.38
CA LEU A 6 18.12 2.07 27.51
C LEU A 6 18.18 2.77 28.89
N GLY A 7 19.35 2.86 29.53
CA GLY A 7 19.51 3.34 30.91
C GLY A 7 20.06 4.76 31.09
N GLN A 8 20.24 5.55 30.02
CA GLN A 8 20.81 6.90 30.12
C GLN A 8 20.03 7.94 29.30
N VAL A 9 18.72 7.95 29.47
CA VAL A 9 17.92 9.13 29.15
C VAL A 9 17.36 9.63 30.47
N ASP A 10 18.20 10.32 31.25
CA ASP A 10 17.72 11.01 32.44
C ASP A 10 16.81 12.15 32.02
N VAL A 11 15.54 11.93 32.33
CA VAL A 11 14.44 12.86 32.26
C VAL A 11 14.77 14.06 33.14
N PHE A 12 14.61 15.27 32.59
CA PHE A 12 14.76 16.54 33.30
C PHE A 12 13.81 16.60 34.51
N HIS A 13 14.33 16.31 35.71
CA HIS A 13 13.67 16.67 36.97
C HIS A 13 14.02 18.11 37.33
N ARG A 14 13.05 19.00 37.13
CA ARG A 14 13.07 20.38 37.61
C ARG A 14 12.69 20.36 39.10
N ASN A 15 13.67 20.35 39.99
CA ASN A 15 13.41 20.54 41.43
C ASN A 15 12.85 21.94 41.65
N LYS A 16 11.57 21.98 42.02
CA LYS A 16 10.85 23.16 42.48
C LYS A 16 10.85 23.04 44.00
N GLU A 17 11.79 23.68 44.67
CA GLU A 17 11.75 23.79 46.13
C GLU A 17 10.58 24.70 46.52
N SER A 18 9.62 24.10 47.21
CA SER A 18 8.48 24.72 47.84
C SER A 18 8.92 25.33 49.18
N ASN A 19 9.03 26.65 49.25
CA ASN A 19 9.03 27.35 50.54
C ASN A 19 7.59 27.70 50.91
N THR A 20 7.02 26.89 51.79
CA THR A 20 5.89 27.26 52.63
C THR A 20 6.30 26.92 54.06
N THR A 21 6.39 27.91 54.96
CA THR A 21 5.42 28.15 56.04
C THR A 21 5.83 29.40 56.80
N GLN A 22 4.83 30.21 57.13
CA GLN A 22 4.87 31.51 57.79
C GLN A 22 4.32 31.32 59.20
N TYR A 23 5.04 31.76 60.25
CA TYR A 23 4.49 32.34 61.48
C TYR A 23 5.56 33.23 62.15
N PRO A 24 5.21 34.42 62.66
CA PRO A 24 6.14 35.28 63.39
C PRO A 24 6.23 34.81 64.85
N ALA A 25 7.45 34.61 65.34
CA ALA A 25 7.73 34.40 66.75
C ALA A 25 8.45 35.63 67.31
N GLU A 26 7.92 36.05 68.45
CA GLU A 26 8.27 37.08 69.44
C GLU A 26 9.72 37.59 69.48
N GLU A 27 9.82 38.88 69.79
CA GLU A 27 11.06 39.55 70.22
C GLU A 27 11.56 38.90 71.52
N GLU A 28 12.64 38.13 71.44
CA GLU A 28 13.46 37.77 72.60
C GLU A 28 14.82 38.47 72.50
N ASP A 29 15.23 39.01 73.64
CA ASP A 29 16.40 39.85 73.85
C ASP A 29 17.72 39.19 73.40
N VAL A 30 18.65 40.06 72.97
CA VAL A 30 20.00 39.71 72.52
C VAL A 30 20.79 39.07 73.68
N ASP A 31 20.92 37.75 73.69
CA ASP A 31 21.84 37.04 74.56
C ASP A 31 23.28 37.19 74.02
N ALA A 32 24.11 37.90 74.79
CA ALA A 32 25.47 38.30 74.44
C ALA A 32 26.51 37.21 74.79
N SER A 33 26.18 35.92 74.64
CA SER A 33 27.05 34.82 75.07
C SER A 33 27.28 33.66 74.09
N GLU A 34 26.83 33.73 72.84
CA GLU A 34 27.26 32.81 71.77
C GLU A 34 28.35 33.45 70.89
N PHE A 35 29.53 33.68 71.48
CA PHE A 35 30.79 33.68 70.73
C PHE A 35 31.23 32.22 70.52
N GLU A 36 30.46 31.42 69.79
CA GLU A 36 31.04 30.25 69.16
C GLU A 36 31.86 30.74 67.96
N GLU A 37 33.17 30.43 67.98
CA GLU A 37 34.07 30.66 66.86
C GLU A 37 33.43 30.13 65.58
N TYR A 38 32.94 31.04 64.73
CA TYR A 38 32.62 30.71 63.34
C TYR A 38 33.93 30.28 62.67
N GLU A 39 34.20 28.98 62.64
CA GLU A 39 35.17 28.44 61.69
C GLU A 39 34.70 28.89 60.29
N PRO A 40 35.48 29.70 59.55
CA PRO A 40 35.06 30.12 58.24
C PRO A 40 34.99 28.89 57.34
N LEU A 41 33.78 28.41 57.07
CA LEU A 41 33.52 27.40 56.05
C LEU A 41 34.25 27.85 54.77
N PRO A 42 35.07 26.99 54.14
CA PRO A 42 35.92 27.41 53.05
C PRO A 42 35.08 28.07 51.95
N LYS A 43 35.33 29.36 51.69
CA LYS A 43 34.68 30.10 50.60
C LYS A 43 34.86 29.31 49.31
N LYS A 44 33.75 28.81 48.75
CA LYS A 44 33.73 28.16 47.44
C LYS A 44 34.32 29.14 46.42
N VAL A 45 35.54 28.90 45.97
CA VAL A 45 36.20 29.74 44.98
C VAL A 45 35.33 29.73 43.73
N SER A 46 34.70 30.86 43.41
CA SER A 46 33.88 31.03 42.20
C SER A 46 34.79 31.00 40.98
N ASN A 47 34.98 29.80 40.43
CA ASN A 47 35.70 29.61 39.19
C ASN A 47 34.70 29.74 38.02
N ARG A 48 34.90 30.75 37.16
CA ARG A 48 34.11 30.97 35.94
C ARG A 48 34.58 30.10 34.77
N ARG A 49 35.57 29.22 34.97
CA ARG A 49 36.01 28.29 33.93
C ARG A 49 34.83 27.42 33.50
N PRO A 50 34.51 27.37 32.20
CA PRO A 50 33.51 26.45 31.68
C PRO A 50 33.84 25.02 32.08
N ARG A 51 32.81 24.20 32.27
CA ARG A 51 32.98 22.77 32.53
C ARG A 51 33.86 22.16 31.45
N GLU A 52 34.86 21.37 31.84
CA GLU A 52 35.72 20.66 30.92
C GLU A 52 35.16 19.26 30.67
N ASP A 53 34.32 19.16 29.66
CA ASP A 53 33.85 17.88 29.13
C ASP A 53 33.92 17.87 27.60
N LYS A 54 34.08 16.68 27.01
CA LYS A 54 34.17 16.46 25.56
C LYS A 54 33.02 17.10 24.79
N PHE A 55 31.82 17.09 25.37
CA PHE A 55 30.66 17.76 24.79
C PHE A 55 30.81 19.29 24.83
N THR A 56 31.01 19.86 26.03
CA THR A 56 31.13 21.32 26.24
C THR A 56 32.31 21.95 25.49
N GLN A 57 33.37 21.17 25.24
CA GLN A 57 34.58 21.60 24.56
C GLN A 57 34.56 21.27 23.05
N GLN A 58 33.45 20.73 22.53
CA GLN A 58 33.29 20.31 21.13
C GLN A 58 34.36 19.30 20.68
N ARG A 59 34.83 18.46 21.60
CA ARG A 59 35.80 17.37 21.36
C ARG A 59 35.11 16.01 21.41
N LEU A 60 33.90 15.94 20.84
CA LEU A 60 33.20 14.67 20.67
C LEU A 60 34.02 13.76 19.74
N ALA A 61 33.93 12.46 19.97
CA ALA A 61 34.51 11.49 19.05
C ALA A 61 33.82 11.63 17.69
N ALA A 62 34.58 12.01 16.67
CA ALA A 62 34.09 12.25 15.33
C ALA A 62 35.06 11.67 14.29
N ILE A 63 34.51 11.26 13.14
CA ILE A 63 35.28 10.83 11.97
C ILE A 63 35.04 11.88 10.89
N ASN A 64 36.12 12.42 10.32
CA ASN A 64 36.07 13.36 9.20
C ASN A 64 36.52 12.63 7.93
N PRO A 65 35.60 11.99 7.18
CA PRO A 65 35.97 11.21 6.01
C PRO A 65 36.40 12.13 4.88
N VAL A 66 37.71 12.19 4.63
CA VAL A 66 38.26 12.90 3.47
C VAL A 66 38.11 11.99 2.24
N LEU A 67 37.30 12.44 1.29
CA LEU A 67 37.07 11.70 0.05
C LEU A 67 38.32 11.77 -0.84
N THR A 68 38.91 10.61 -1.10
CA THR A 68 40.06 10.49 -2.01
C THR A 68 39.71 9.51 -3.13
N PRO A 69 40.32 9.63 -4.33
CA PRO A 69 40.05 8.68 -5.42
C PRO A 69 40.27 7.22 -5.02
N ARG A 70 41.25 6.94 -4.14
CA ARG A 70 41.54 5.59 -3.62
C ARG A 70 40.43 5.01 -2.75
N THR A 71 39.65 5.85 -2.07
CA THR A 71 38.52 5.39 -1.24
C THR A 71 37.21 5.42 -2.03
N VAL A 72 37.03 6.42 -2.90
CA VAL A 72 35.79 6.65 -3.65
C VAL A 72 35.65 5.67 -4.83
N LEU A 73 36.71 5.41 -5.60
CA LEU A 73 36.62 4.53 -6.77
C LEU A 73 36.20 3.09 -6.42
N PRO A 74 36.77 2.43 -5.38
CA PRO A 74 36.31 1.10 -4.98
C PRO A 74 34.84 1.09 -4.55
N VAL A 75 34.35 2.16 -3.90
CA VAL A 75 32.95 2.28 -3.50
C VAL A 75 32.04 2.33 -4.73
N TYR A 76 32.36 3.15 -5.74
CA TYR A 76 31.59 3.20 -6.98
C TYR A 76 31.54 1.85 -7.70
N VAL A 77 32.68 1.16 -7.81
CA VAL A 77 32.75 -0.16 -8.45
C VAL A 77 31.97 -1.21 -7.65
N LEU A 78 32.04 -1.19 -6.32
CA LEU A 78 31.27 -2.08 -5.46
C LEU A 78 29.77 -1.85 -5.62
N VAL A 79 29.32 -0.60 -5.53
CA VAL A 79 27.91 -0.25 -5.70
C VAL A 79 27.42 -0.67 -7.08
N ALA A 80 28.21 -0.39 -8.13
CA ALA A 80 27.88 -0.82 -9.48
C ALA A 80 27.71 -2.34 -9.58
N ALA A 81 28.66 -3.11 -9.04
CA ALA A 81 28.60 -4.57 -9.08
C ALA A 81 27.36 -5.11 -8.36
N VAL A 82 27.07 -4.62 -7.15
CA VAL A 82 25.88 -5.03 -6.38
C VAL A 82 24.60 -4.68 -7.13
N PHE A 83 24.51 -3.47 -7.69
CA PHE A 83 23.32 -3.01 -8.40
C PHE A 83 23.06 -3.81 -9.68
N VAL A 84 24.11 -4.13 -10.43
CA VAL A 84 24.00 -4.97 -11.63
C VAL A 84 23.54 -6.39 -11.29
N ILE A 85 24.09 -6.98 -10.23
CA ILE A 85 23.69 -8.32 -9.77
C ILE A 85 22.21 -8.32 -9.33
N VAL A 86 21.82 -7.37 -8.48
CA VAL A 86 20.44 -7.25 -7.99
C VAL A 86 19.47 -6.99 -9.15
N GLY A 87 19.79 -6.04 -10.04
CA GLY A 87 18.97 -5.73 -11.21
C GLY A 87 18.76 -6.93 -12.12
N GLY A 88 19.83 -7.70 -12.39
CA GLY A 88 19.76 -8.95 -13.15
C GLY A 88 18.87 -10.00 -12.50
N CYS A 89 19.01 -10.21 -11.18
CA CYS A 89 18.14 -11.14 -10.44
C CYS A 89 16.67 -10.71 -10.48
N LEU A 90 16.38 -9.42 -10.28
CA LEU A 90 15.02 -8.89 -10.32
C LEU A 90 14.34 -9.07 -11.69
N LEU A 91 15.06 -8.78 -12.78
CA LEU A 91 14.55 -9.03 -14.14
C LEU A 91 14.31 -10.51 -14.39
N ALA A 92 15.22 -11.38 -13.95
CA ALA A 92 15.07 -12.82 -14.11
C ALA A 92 13.83 -13.36 -13.37
N GLU A 93 13.54 -12.88 -12.17
CA GLU A 93 12.32 -13.25 -11.43
C GLU A 93 11.06 -12.66 -12.09
N SER A 94 11.08 -11.39 -12.50
CA SER A 94 9.92 -10.79 -13.19
C SER A 94 9.62 -11.45 -14.54
N ALA A 95 10.62 -12.01 -15.22
CA ALA A 95 10.44 -12.66 -16.52
C ALA A 95 9.77 -14.04 -16.43
N LYS A 96 9.71 -14.65 -15.24
CA LYS A 96 9.06 -15.97 -15.01
C LYS A 96 7.56 -15.86 -14.73
N VAL A 97 7.06 -14.64 -14.51
CA VAL A 97 5.65 -14.41 -14.16
C VAL A 97 4.77 -14.47 -15.40
N ASP A 98 3.81 -15.38 -15.40
CA ASP A 98 2.78 -15.45 -16.43
C ASP A 98 1.60 -14.58 -16.06
N GLN A 99 1.02 -13.92 -17.06
CA GLN A 99 -0.13 -13.04 -16.86
C GLN A 99 -1.10 -13.09 -18.03
N ILE A 100 -2.38 -12.98 -17.69
CA ILE A 100 -3.52 -12.96 -18.59
C ILE A 100 -4.35 -11.74 -18.20
N LYS A 101 -4.50 -10.78 -19.10
CA LYS A 101 -5.42 -9.63 -18.94
C LYS A 101 -6.47 -9.72 -20.03
N ILE A 102 -7.76 -9.69 -19.66
CA ILE A 102 -8.88 -9.71 -20.62
C ILE A 102 -9.86 -8.61 -20.21
N TYR A 103 -9.98 -7.59 -21.05
CA TYR A 103 -10.86 -6.43 -20.94
C TYR A 103 -12.25 -6.77 -21.46
N TYR A 104 -13.24 -6.77 -20.57
CA TYR A 104 -14.59 -7.25 -20.86
C TYR A 104 -15.66 -6.15 -20.75
N GLN A 105 -15.27 -4.88 -20.66
CA GLN A 105 -16.22 -3.75 -20.56
C GLN A 105 -17.20 -3.63 -21.75
N ASP A 106 -16.78 -4.08 -22.93
CA ASP A 106 -17.57 -3.98 -24.17
C ASP A 106 -18.36 -5.26 -24.47
N CYS A 107 -18.38 -6.23 -23.55
CA CYS A 107 -18.95 -7.56 -23.78
C CYS A 107 -20.43 -7.52 -24.17
N MET A 108 -21.23 -6.66 -23.54
CA MET A 108 -22.66 -6.51 -23.87
C MET A 108 -22.92 -6.06 -25.31
N THR A 109 -21.97 -5.36 -25.94
CA THR A 109 -22.18 -4.72 -27.25
C THR A 109 -21.41 -5.40 -28.38
N GLN A 110 -20.26 -6.02 -28.09
CA GLN A 110 -19.36 -6.58 -29.10
C GLN A 110 -19.27 -8.11 -29.06
N ALA A 111 -19.66 -8.78 -27.97
CA ALA A 111 -19.58 -10.23 -27.90
C ALA A 111 -20.70 -10.89 -28.72
N GLY A 112 -20.46 -12.12 -29.18
CA GLY A 112 -21.50 -12.94 -29.79
C GLY A 112 -22.57 -13.31 -28.76
N THR A 113 -23.84 -13.37 -29.17
CA THR A 113 -24.96 -13.78 -28.31
C THR A 113 -25.18 -15.30 -28.37
N ASP A 114 -25.20 -15.87 -29.58
CA ASP A 114 -25.54 -17.28 -29.79
C ASP A 114 -24.32 -18.21 -29.66
N SER A 115 -23.13 -17.70 -30.00
CA SER A 115 -21.88 -18.47 -30.06
C SER A 115 -20.69 -17.66 -29.57
N PHE A 116 -19.62 -18.36 -29.21
CA PHE A 116 -18.36 -17.74 -28.83
C PHE A 116 -17.70 -17.11 -30.05
N THR A 117 -17.33 -15.83 -29.94
CA THR A 117 -16.59 -15.10 -30.97
C THR A 117 -15.21 -14.70 -30.46
N ASP A 118 -14.23 -14.63 -31.36
CA ASP A 118 -12.88 -14.22 -31.00
C ASP A 118 -12.85 -12.74 -30.61
N MET A 119 -12.12 -12.44 -29.52
CA MET A 119 -11.93 -11.08 -29.05
C MET A 119 -10.91 -10.33 -29.91
N ASN A 120 -11.15 -9.03 -30.15
CA ASN A 120 -10.16 -8.19 -30.80
C ASN A 120 -8.90 -8.04 -29.92
N SER A 121 -7.73 -7.98 -30.55
CA SER A 121 -6.41 -7.82 -29.92
C SER A 121 -6.29 -6.63 -28.96
N SER A 122 -7.15 -5.61 -29.06
CA SER A 122 -7.20 -4.49 -28.12
C SER A 122 -7.76 -4.86 -26.74
N HIS A 123 -8.45 -6.00 -26.62
CA HIS A 123 -9.14 -6.42 -25.40
C HIS A 123 -8.36 -7.43 -24.57
N TYR A 124 -7.17 -7.85 -24.97
CA TYR A 124 -6.41 -8.79 -24.16
C TYR A 124 -4.91 -8.58 -24.29
N GLU A 125 -4.20 -8.96 -23.23
CA GLU A 125 -2.75 -8.97 -23.18
C GLU A 125 -2.32 -10.25 -22.49
N TYR A 126 -1.57 -11.07 -23.21
CA TYR A 126 -0.99 -12.31 -22.69
C TYR A 126 0.51 -12.19 -22.61
N TYR A 127 1.06 -12.73 -21.52
CA TYR A 127 2.48 -12.98 -21.42
C TYR A 127 2.69 -14.33 -20.76
N PHE A 128 3.29 -15.24 -21.53
CA PHE A 128 3.69 -16.57 -21.07
C PHE A 128 5.19 -16.73 -21.26
N HIS A 129 5.94 -16.90 -20.17
CA HIS A 129 7.40 -16.92 -20.20
C HIS A 129 7.97 -18.10 -21.02
N LYS A 130 7.29 -19.26 -20.99
CA LYS A 130 7.66 -20.45 -21.76
C LYS A 130 7.23 -20.39 -23.23
N ASN A 131 6.19 -19.63 -23.55
CA ASN A 131 5.64 -19.53 -24.90
C ASN A 131 5.36 -18.07 -25.27
N LYS A 132 6.43 -17.34 -25.59
CA LYS A 132 6.39 -15.90 -25.92
C LYS A 132 5.64 -15.58 -27.21
N THR A 133 5.45 -16.58 -28.08
CA THR A 133 4.78 -16.43 -29.39
C THR A 133 3.31 -16.84 -29.35
N PHE A 134 2.74 -17.09 -28.17
CA PHE A 134 1.35 -17.47 -28.03
C PHE A 134 0.42 -16.32 -28.47
N LYS A 135 -0.41 -16.58 -29.49
CA LYS A 135 -1.30 -15.60 -30.14
C LYS A 135 -2.74 -16.08 -30.30
N VAL A 136 -3.13 -17.15 -29.61
CA VAL A 136 -4.52 -17.63 -29.66
C VAL A 136 -5.39 -16.60 -28.94
N ALA A 137 -6.35 -16.03 -29.65
CA ALA A 137 -7.26 -15.04 -29.08
C ALA A 137 -8.19 -15.72 -28.05
N PRO A 138 -8.50 -15.05 -26.92
CA PRO A 138 -9.65 -15.44 -26.12
C PRO A 138 -10.94 -15.28 -26.92
N GLN A 139 -11.96 -16.01 -26.50
CA GLN A 139 -13.30 -15.90 -27.03
C GLN A 139 -14.24 -15.38 -25.96
N TRP A 140 -15.31 -14.72 -26.38
CA TRP A 140 -16.35 -14.25 -25.48
C TRP A 140 -17.75 -14.54 -26.02
N ARG A 141 -18.69 -14.67 -25.11
CA ARG A 141 -20.12 -14.76 -25.40
C ARG A 141 -20.89 -13.97 -24.35
N PHE A 142 -21.88 -13.21 -24.79
CA PHE A 142 -22.79 -12.49 -23.90
C PHE A 142 -24.12 -13.22 -23.77
N VAL A 143 -24.53 -13.48 -22.54
CA VAL A 143 -25.83 -14.08 -22.20
C VAL A 143 -26.65 -12.99 -21.50
N ASP A 144 -27.64 -12.43 -22.19
CA ASP A 144 -28.48 -11.37 -21.64
C ASP A 144 -29.39 -11.92 -20.53
N ASP A 145 -29.68 -11.08 -19.55
CA ASP A 145 -30.69 -11.33 -18.52
C ASP A 145 -31.79 -10.29 -18.68
N THR A 146 -32.84 -10.66 -19.43
CA THR A 146 -33.95 -9.75 -19.72
C THR A 146 -34.83 -9.45 -18.52
N SER A 147 -34.61 -10.11 -17.38
CA SER A 147 -35.33 -9.81 -16.13
C SER A 147 -34.74 -8.60 -15.38
N ASP A 148 -33.56 -8.14 -15.78
CA ASP A 148 -32.80 -7.09 -15.14
C ASP A 148 -32.91 -5.77 -15.92
N ASP A 149 -33.56 -4.77 -15.33
CA ASP A 149 -33.83 -3.47 -15.96
C ASP A 149 -32.64 -2.49 -15.90
N PHE A 150 -31.51 -2.90 -15.34
CA PHE A 150 -30.34 -2.03 -15.17
C PHE A 150 -29.48 -1.93 -16.44
N LYS A 151 -28.64 -0.89 -16.51
CA LYS A 151 -27.77 -0.61 -17.67
C LYS A 151 -26.76 -1.72 -17.95
N GLU A 152 -26.18 -2.29 -16.89
CA GLU A 152 -25.30 -3.46 -16.96
C GLU A 152 -26.08 -4.64 -16.38
N ARG A 153 -26.19 -5.69 -17.19
CA ARG A 153 -26.95 -6.89 -16.88
C ARG A 153 -26.40 -8.09 -17.67
N GLY A 154 -26.87 -9.26 -17.31
CA GLY A 154 -26.47 -10.50 -17.95
C GLY A 154 -25.06 -10.95 -17.55
N THR A 155 -24.58 -11.96 -18.27
CA THR A 155 -23.31 -12.62 -17.98
C THR A 155 -22.39 -12.59 -19.19
N CYS A 156 -21.16 -12.17 -18.97
CA CYS A 156 -20.08 -12.28 -19.95
C CYS A 156 -19.29 -13.55 -19.71
N GLN A 157 -19.38 -14.50 -20.65
CA GLN A 157 -18.63 -15.74 -20.59
C GLN A 157 -17.35 -15.59 -21.40
N LEU A 158 -16.20 -15.68 -20.74
CA LEU A 158 -14.89 -15.54 -21.36
C LEU A 158 -14.20 -16.90 -21.41
N ARG A 159 -13.75 -17.31 -22.60
CA ARG A 159 -12.92 -18.50 -22.81
C ARG A 159 -11.50 -18.10 -23.15
N PHE A 160 -10.54 -18.66 -22.43
CA PHE A 160 -9.13 -18.38 -22.66
C PHE A 160 -8.31 -19.67 -22.51
N THR A 161 -7.24 -19.76 -23.30
CA THR A 161 -6.37 -20.93 -23.34
C THR A 161 -5.04 -20.60 -22.67
N ILE A 162 -4.59 -21.50 -21.80
CA ILE A 162 -3.32 -21.43 -21.10
C ILE A 162 -2.36 -22.43 -21.76
N PRO A 163 -1.23 -21.99 -22.36
CA PRO A 163 -0.32 -22.88 -23.09
C PRO A 163 0.59 -23.72 -22.18
N SER A 164 0.72 -23.36 -20.91
CA SER A 164 1.61 -24.04 -19.97
C SER A 164 1.11 -23.92 -18.54
N ASP A 165 1.30 -24.97 -17.74
CA ASP A 165 0.88 -25.02 -16.34
C ASP A 165 1.37 -23.81 -15.53
N MET A 166 0.43 -23.14 -14.86
CA MET A 166 0.73 -22.12 -13.86
C MET A 166 0.92 -22.82 -12.52
N LYS A 167 2.17 -23.06 -12.16
CA LYS A 167 2.55 -23.64 -10.87
C LYS A 167 2.35 -22.60 -9.77
N HIS A 168 2.07 -23.10 -8.56
CA HIS A 168 1.82 -22.30 -7.36
C HIS A 168 0.46 -21.61 -7.35
N THR A 169 0.31 -20.63 -6.46
CA THR A 169 -0.94 -19.90 -6.21
C THR A 169 -1.37 -19.12 -7.43
N VAL A 170 -2.60 -19.34 -7.90
CA VAL A 170 -3.23 -18.52 -8.94
C VAL A 170 -4.06 -17.43 -8.28
N TYR A 171 -3.88 -16.20 -8.74
CA TYR A 171 -4.62 -15.02 -8.33
C TYR A 171 -5.51 -14.54 -9.47
N VAL A 172 -6.81 -14.43 -9.23
CA VAL A 172 -7.78 -13.81 -10.14
C VAL A 172 -8.15 -12.47 -9.55
N ASN A 173 -7.81 -11.42 -10.28
CA ASN A 173 -8.05 -10.04 -9.90
C ASN A 173 -9.02 -9.41 -10.90
N TYR A 174 -9.72 -8.37 -10.49
CA TYR A 174 -10.28 -7.42 -11.43
C TYR A 174 -9.40 -6.18 -11.48
N MET A 175 -9.39 -5.54 -12.64
CA MET A 175 -8.61 -4.35 -12.92
C MET A 175 -9.54 -3.27 -13.46
N LEU A 176 -9.45 -2.08 -12.88
CA LEU A 176 -10.21 -0.90 -13.31
C LEU A 176 -9.23 0.15 -13.84
N GLU A 177 -9.59 0.78 -14.95
CA GLU A 177 -8.89 1.93 -15.53
C GLU A 177 -9.83 3.13 -15.60
N LYS A 178 -9.29 4.34 -15.39
CA LYS A 178 -10.03 5.61 -15.36
C LYS A 178 -11.04 5.75 -14.22
N PHE A 179 -10.91 4.92 -13.18
CA PHE A 179 -11.67 5.07 -11.95
C PHE A 179 -10.82 5.81 -10.91
N ALA A 180 -11.16 7.08 -10.65
CA ALA A 180 -10.40 7.97 -9.77
C ALA A 180 -10.66 7.71 -8.27
N ALA A 181 -10.26 6.54 -7.78
CA ALA A 181 -10.37 6.15 -6.36
C ALA A 181 -9.49 7.00 -5.41
N ASN A 182 -8.55 7.77 -5.95
CA ASN A 182 -7.64 8.63 -5.20
C ASN A 182 -8.13 10.09 -5.08
N HIS A 183 -9.34 10.40 -5.56
CA HIS A 183 -9.89 11.74 -5.44
C HIS A 183 -10.03 12.17 -3.98
N ARG A 184 -9.60 13.40 -3.64
CA ARG A 184 -9.48 13.90 -2.26
C ARG A 184 -10.75 13.70 -1.42
N ARG A 185 -11.92 13.97 -2.00
CA ARG A 185 -13.20 13.79 -1.31
C ARG A 185 -13.58 12.33 -1.18
N TYR A 186 -13.23 11.49 -2.17
CA TYR A 186 -13.59 10.07 -2.20
C TYR A 186 -12.80 9.28 -1.15
N VAL A 187 -11.47 9.44 -1.11
CA VAL A 187 -10.57 8.67 -0.23
C VAL A 187 -10.84 8.89 1.27
N LEU A 188 -11.48 10.01 1.64
CA LEU A 188 -11.84 10.34 3.02
C LEU A 188 -13.32 10.07 3.35
N SER A 189 -14.09 9.51 2.41
CA SER A 189 -15.54 9.36 2.52
C SER A 189 -15.95 7.98 3.02
N PHE A 190 -15.76 7.76 4.32
CA PHE A 190 -16.20 6.59 5.08
C PHE A 190 -16.19 6.93 6.59
N SER A 191 -16.66 6.01 7.45
CA SER A 191 -16.62 6.16 8.92
C SER A 191 -15.80 5.06 9.56
N GLU A 192 -14.72 5.41 10.27
CA GLU A 192 -13.89 4.44 11.01
C GLU A 192 -14.67 3.77 12.13
N GLU A 193 -15.55 4.48 12.83
CA GLU A 193 -16.37 3.93 13.91
C GLU A 193 -17.29 2.83 13.37
N GLN A 194 -17.93 3.05 12.22
CA GLN A 194 -18.76 2.03 11.58
C GLN A 194 -17.94 0.81 11.15
N LEU A 195 -16.74 1.02 10.59
CA LEU A 195 -15.85 -0.10 10.21
C LEU A 195 -15.38 -0.89 11.43
N ASN A 196 -15.13 -0.22 12.55
CA ASN A 196 -14.79 -0.84 13.83
C ASN A 196 -16.01 -1.52 14.52
N GLY A 197 -17.18 -1.52 13.88
CA GLY A 197 -18.39 -2.20 14.35
C GLY A 197 -19.23 -1.39 15.34
N ASP A 198 -18.91 -0.12 15.57
CA ASP A 198 -19.65 0.71 16.52
C ASP A 198 -20.93 1.29 15.91
N ALA A 199 -21.99 1.37 16.72
CA ALA A 199 -23.24 2.02 16.35
C ALA A 199 -23.11 3.55 16.48
N ALA A 200 -22.30 4.16 15.61
CA ALA A 200 -22.02 5.59 15.62
C ALA A 200 -23.27 6.45 15.37
N SER A 201 -23.40 7.57 16.07
CA SER A 201 -24.48 8.53 15.82
C SER A 201 -24.27 9.31 14.52
N TYR A 202 -25.32 9.98 14.05
CA TYR A 202 -25.26 10.84 12.86
C TYR A 202 -24.14 11.89 12.94
N ASP A 203 -24.03 12.59 14.08
CA ASP A 203 -23.03 13.65 14.24
C ASP A 203 -21.60 13.12 14.13
N VAL A 204 -21.36 11.89 14.62
CA VAL A 204 -20.05 11.23 14.52
C VAL A 204 -19.73 10.85 13.08
N VAL A 205 -20.68 10.30 12.33
CA VAL A 205 -20.44 9.90 10.93
C VAL A 205 -20.37 11.09 9.96
N HIS A 206 -21.02 12.21 10.28
CA HIS A 206 -21.19 13.35 9.39
C HIS A 206 -20.26 14.54 9.70
N GLU A 207 -20.12 14.92 10.98
CA GLU A 207 -19.43 16.17 11.39
C GLU A 207 -18.00 15.98 11.90
N ARG A 208 -17.52 14.73 11.98
CA ARG A 208 -16.13 14.46 12.37
C ARG A 208 -15.14 15.20 11.46
N SER A 209 -14.12 15.80 12.06
CA SER A 209 -13.03 16.43 11.33
C SER A 209 -12.17 15.39 10.60
N GLY A 210 -11.78 15.69 9.36
CA GLY A 210 -11.01 14.76 8.53
C GLY A 210 -11.89 13.75 7.79
N ILE A 211 -11.84 12.47 8.21
CA ILE A 211 -12.56 11.36 7.59
C ILE A 211 -14.02 11.38 8.04
N ASN A 212 -14.95 11.47 7.08
CA ASN A 212 -16.40 11.49 7.34
C ASN A 212 -17.21 11.15 6.08
N CYS A 213 -18.44 10.70 6.29
CA CYS A 213 -19.37 10.30 5.24
C CYS A 213 -20.25 11.44 4.70
N LYS A 214 -19.84 12.71 4.83
CA LYS A 214 -20.73 13.87 4.69
C LYS A 214 -21.69 13.91 3.47
N PRO A 215 -21.33 13.50 2.23
CA PRO A 215 -22.31 13.45 1.14
C PRO A 215 -23.29 12.26 1.22
N LEU A 216 -22.92 11.16 1.89
CA LEU A 216 -23.69 9.91 1.97
C LEU A 216 -23.70 9.39 3.41
N ALA A 217 -24.30 10.16 4.31
CA ALA A 217 -24.42 9.79 5.73
C ALA A 217 -25.80 9.22 6.09
N ARG A 218 -26.88 9.73 5.47
CA ARG A 218 -28.27 9.41 5.83
C ARG A 218 -29.17 9.45 4.59
N ASN A 219 -30.19 8.60 4.54
CA ASN A 219 -31.21 8.64 3.50
C ASN A 219 -32.28 9.73 3.79
N SER A 220 -33.25 9.88 2.88
CA SER A 220 -34.37 10.83 3.01
C SER A 220 -35.32 10.52 4.18
N GLU A 221 -35.45 9.27 4.57
CA GLU A 221 -36.29 8.81 5.70
C GLU A 221 -35.64 9.05 7.06
N GLY A 222 -34.35 9.38 7.06
CA GLY A 222 -33.60 9.58 8.27
C GLY A 222 -32.93 8.32 8.85
N LYS A 223 -32.72 7.27 8.06
CA LYS A 223 -31.86 6.14 8.44
C LYS A 223 -30.42 6.40 8.03
N LEU A 224 -29.47 5.97 8.88
CA LEU A 224 -28.04 6.10 8.57
C LEU A 224 -27.64 5.12 7.47
N TYR A 225 -26.80 5.55 6.55
CA TYR A 225 -26.21 4.58 5.62
C TYR A 225 -25.23 3.68 6.37
N TYR A 226 -25.33 2.37 6.15
CA TYR A 226 -24.36 1.40 6.63
C TYR A 226 -23.98 0.47 5.47
N PRO A 227 -22.70 0.38 5.09
CA PRO A 227 -21.59 1.29 5.45
C PRO A 227 -21.74 2.65 4.75
N CYS A 228 -21.52 3.76 5.46
CA CYS A 228 -21.66 5.10 4.88
C CYS A 228 -20.48 5.51 3.98
N GLY A 229 -20.72 6.54 3.15
CA GLY A 229 -19.68 7.21 2.37
C GLY A 229 -19.52 6.73 0.92
N LEU A 230 -18.73 7.49 0.16
CA LEU A 230 -18.58 7.29 -1.30
C LEU A 230 -17.81 6.01 -1.64
N ILE A 231 -16.88 5.60 -0.77
CA ILE A 231 -16.06 4.40 -1.01
C ILE A 231 -16.97 3.18 -1.01
N ALA A 232 -17.72 2.97 0.08
CA ALA A 232 -18.63 1.84 0.22
C ALA A 232 -19.74 1.87 -0.84
N ASN A 233 -20.36 3.04 -1.07
CA ASN A 233 -21.43 3.16 -2.06
C ASN A 233 -20.98 2.75 -3.47
N ALA A 234 -19.78 3.15 -3.90
CA ALA A 234 -19.26 2.85 -5.24
C ALA A 234 -18.58 1.47 -5.35
N MET A 235 -18.86 0.53 -4.43
CA MET A 235 -18.26 -0.80 -4.46
C MET A 235 -18.44 -1.51 -5.79
N PHE A 236 -17.34 -2.03 -6.32
CA PHE A 236 -17.36 -2.88 -7.50
C PHE A 236 -18.18 -4.15 -7.22
N ASN A 237 -19.16 -4.40 -8.08
CA ASN A 237 -20.20 -5.41 -7.83
C ASN A 237 -20.38 -6.42 -8.97
N ASP A 238 -19.50 -6.47 -10.00
CA ASP A 238 -19.53 -7.60 -10.94
C ASP A 238 -19.26 -8.91 -10.19
N THR A 239 -19.98 -9.97 -10.56
CA THR A 239 -19.92 -11.26 -9.86
C THR A 239 -18.93 -12.19 -10.55
N PHE A 240 -17.92 -12.65 -9.79
CA PHE A 240 -16.91 -13.61 -10.26
C PHE A 240 -17.22 -15.02 -9.73
N PRO A 241 -17.03 -16.07 -10.53
CA PRO A 241 -17.38 -17.43 -10.13
C PRO A 241 -16.37 -17.98 -9.12
N PHE A 242 -16.72 -19.10 -8.49
CA PHE A 242 -15.86 -19.86 -7.56
C PHE A 242 -15.09 -20.99 -8.23
N GLU A 243 -15.09 -21.05 -9.56
CA GLU A 243 -14.30 -21.99 -10.34
C GLU A 243 -13.99 -21.43 -11.73
N LEU A 244 -12.91 -21.94 -12.34
CA LEU A 244 -12.70 -21.85 -13.78
C LEU A 244 -13.16 -23.18 -14.39
N VAL A 245 -14.16 -23.12 -15.25
CA VAL A 245 -14.72 -24.31 -15.88
C VAL A 245 -13.78 -24.78 -16.98
N ASN A 246 -13.33 -26.02 -16.91
CA ASN A 246 -12.51 -26.59 -17.97
C ASN A 246 -13.42 -26.98 -19.14
N VAL A 247 -13.15 -26.42 -20.32
CA VAL A 247 -14.01 -26.58 -21.50
C VAL A 247 -13.93 -28.00 -22.07
N ASP A 248 -12.78 -28.66 -21.95
CA ASP A 248 -12.53 -29.98 -22.52
C ASP A 248 -13.00 -31.09 -21.57
N ASP A 249 -12.87 -30.90 -20.26
CA ASP A 249 -13.17 -31.89 -19.23
C ASP A 249 -13.76 -31.23 -17.97
N SER A 250 -15.09 -31.20 -17.88
CA SER A 250 -15.82 -30.60 -16.75
C SER A 250 -15.56 -31.27 -15.40
N SER A 251 -14.96 -32.47 -15.37
CA SER A 251 -14.53 -33.10 -14.11
C SER A 251 -13.27 -32.45 -13.51
N LYS A 252 -12.57 -31.62 -14.27
CA LYS A 252 -11.32 -30.93 -13.91
C LYS A 252 -11.48 -29.42 -13.84
N ASN A 253 -12.63 -28.95 -13.35
CA ASN A 253 -12.81 -27.54 -13.02
C ASN A 253 -11.79 -27.11 -11.96
N TYR A 254 -11.27 -25.89 -12.12
CA TYR A 254 -10.29 -25.33 -11.20
C TYR A 254 -10.99 -24.50 -10.13
N ALA A 255 -11.08 -25.03 -8.92
CA ALA A 255 -11.74 -24.35 -7.81
C ALA A 255 -11.03 -23.04 -7.43
N LEU A 256 -11.79 -22.06 -6.99
CA LEU A 256 -11.34 -20.75 -6.55
C LEU A 256 -12.02 -20.39 -5.22
N THR A 257 -11.34 -19.60 -4.39
CA THR A 257 -11.91 -19.11 -3.13
C THR A 257 -11.80 -17.60 -3.02
N ASN A 258 -12.77 -17.01 -2.32
CA ASN A 258 -12.73 -15.62 -1.88
C ASN A 258 -12.22 -15.44 -0.44
N LYS A 259 -11.67 -16.51 0.16
CA LYS A 259 -11.07 -16.46 1.50
C LYS A 259 -9.55 -16.31 1.42
N GLY A 260 -9.00 -15.49 2.31
CA GLY A 260 -7.59 -15.11 2.31
C GLY A 260 -7.18 -14.24 1.11
N ILE A 261 -8.13 -13.48 0.56
CA ILE A 261 -7.90 -12.50 -0.50
C ILE A 261 -7.56 -11.11 0.06
N ASN A 262 -7.71 -10.89 1.37
CA ASN A 262 -7.28 -9.67 2.05
C ASN A 262 -6.26 -9.98 3.17
N TRP A 263 -5.62 -8.94 3.69
CA TRP A 263 -4.67 -9.03 4.80
C TRP A 263 -5.38 -9.48 6.08
N LYS A 264 -4.83 -10.50 6.76
CA LYS A 264 -5.39 -10.99 8.03
C LYS A 264 -5.50 -9.90 9.11
N SER A 265 -4.60 -8.90 9.08
CA SER A 265 -4.62 -7.77 9.99
C SER A 265 -5.84 -6.86 9.84
N ASP A 266 -6.45 -6.81 8.65
CA ASP A 266 -7.66 -6.00 8.44
C ASP A 266 -8.85 -6.55 9.25
N GLY A 267 -8.86 -7.84 9.58
CA GLY A 267 -9.86 -8.41 10.49
C GLY A 267 -9.86 -7.79 11.90
N ILE A 268 -8.79 -7.08 12.29
CA ILE A 268 -8.76 -6.34 13.57
C ILE A 268 -9.53 -5.01 13.46
N ARG A 269 -9.50 -4.38 12.27
CA ARG A 269 -10.13 -3.08 12.00
C ARG A 269 -11.58 -3.23 11.56
N PHE A 270 -11.89 -4.18 10.68
CA PHE A 270 -13.26 -4.43 10.24
C PHE A 270 -13.93 -5.39 11.20
N LYS A 271 -14.99 -4.94 11.89
CA LYS A 271 -15.75 -5.75 12.85
C LYS A 271 -17.23 -5.81 12.48
N ASN A 272 -17.92 -6.81 12.99
CA ASN A 272 -19.36 -6.90 12.80
C ASN A 272 -20.05 -5.71 13.48
N THR A 273 -21.09 -5.19 12.82
CA THR A 273 -21.83 -4.01 13.28
C THR A 273 -22.66 -4.30 14.52
N LYS A 274 -22.79 -3.30 15.39
CA LYS A 274 -23.71 -3.28 16.54
C LYS A 274 -25.00 -2.51 16.25
N TYR A 275 -25.17 -1.94 15.06
CA TYR A 275 -26.42 -1.27 14.70
C TYR A 275 -27.58 -2.26 14.67
N ASN A 276 -28.77 -1.76 15.00
CA ASN A 276 -30.01 -2.46 14.69
C ASN A 276 -30.40 -2.17 13.22
N TYR A 277 -30.87 -3.18 12.49
CA TYR A 277 -31.24 -3.06 11.08
C TYR A 277 -32.32 -1.99 10.83
N THR A 278 -33.13 -1.66 11.86
CA THR A 278 -34.16 -0.62 11.79
C THR A 278 -33.60 0.79 11.63
N ASP A 279 -32.40 1.04 12.14
CA ASP A 279 -31.80 2.39 12.25
C ASP A 279 -30.90 2.72 11.05
N ILE A 280 -30.62 1.71 10.22
CA ILE A 280 -29.70 1.78 9.10
C ILE A 280 -30.38 1.45 7.77
N ALA A 281 -29.77 1.91 6.68
CA ALA A 281 -30.18 1.63 5.32
C ALA A 281 -28.96 1.31 4.46
N PRO A 282 -29.11 0.49 3.41
CA PRO A 282 -28.05 0.27 2.44
C PRO A 282 -27.70 1.58 1.69
N PRO A 283 -26.46 1.76 1.25
CA PRO A 283 -26.08 2.88 0.39
C PRO A 283 -26.91 2.93 -0.90
N PRO A 284 -27.09 4.10 -1.53
CA PRO A 284 -27.96 4.25 -2.71
C PRO A 284 -27.68 3.27 -3.85
N TYR A 285 -26.41 2.96 -4.15
CA TYR A 285 -26.07 2.06 -5.26
C TYR A 285 -26.16 0.58 -4.89
N TRP A 286 -26.51 0.26 -3.64
CA TRP A 286 -26.72 -1.10 -3.17
C TRP A 286 -28.20 -1.50 -3.19
N GLU A 287 -29.09 -0.61 -3.63
CA GLU A 287 -30.53 -0.84 -3.74
C GLU A 287 -30.85 -2.11 -4.57
N LYS A 288 -30.08 -2.40 -5.62
CA LYS A 288 -30.25 -3.64 -6.40
C LYS A 288 -30.00 -4.91 -5.58
N SER A 289 -29.04 -4.87 -4.65
CA SER A 289 -28.73 -6.01 -3.77
C SER A 289 -29.64 -6.09 -2.55
N TYR A 290 -30.25 -4.95 -2.18
CA TYR A 290 -31.09 -4.80 -1.00
C TYR A 290 -32.35 -3.97 -1.33
N PRO A 291 -33.26 -4.49 -2.17
CA PRO A 291 -34.41 -3.72 -2.68
C PRO A 291 -35.37 -3.30 -1.56
N ASP A 292 -35.58 -4.17 -0.58
CA ASP A 292 -36.43 -3.90 0.59
C ASP A 292 -35.65 -3.30 1.77
N GLY A 293 -34.39 -2.91 1.55
CA GLY A 293 -33.48 -2.44 2.60
C GLY A 293 -32.92 -3.56 3.49
N TYR A 294 -32.47 -3.18 4.68
CA TYR A 294 -31.92 -4.11 5.66
C TYR A 294 -32.99 -4.74 6.55
N ASN A 295 -32.79 -6.02 6.85
CA ASN A 295 -33.58 -6.85 7.76
C ASN A 295 -32.65 -7.63 8.71
N GLU A 296 -33.20 -8.47 9.59
CA GLU A 296 -32.44 -9.20 10.61
C GLU A 296 -31.34 -10.12 10.04
N THR A 297 -31.46 -10.60 8.80
CA THR A 297 -30.60 -11.65 8.24
C THR A 297 -29.68 -11.17 7.12
N ASN A 298 -30.02 -10.06 6.45
CA ASN A 298 -29.29 -9.60 5.26
C ASN A 298 -28.26 -8.49 5.52
N VAL A 299 -28.17 -7.96 6.75
CA VAL A 299 -27.15 -6.95 7.10
C VAL A 299 -25.75 -7.53 6.86
N PRO A 300 -24.92 -6.87 6.04
CA PRO A 300 -23.63 -7.43 5.65
C PRO A 300 -22.64 -7.46 6.82
N ASN A 301 -22.03 -8.62 7.03
CA ASN A 301 -20.93 -8.77 7.97
C ASN A 301 -19.61 -8.36 7.31
N VAL A 302 -19.23 -7.08 7.49
CA VAL A 302 -17.99 -6.51 6.92
C VAL A 302 -16.71 -7.15 7.45
N HIS A 303 -16.76 -7.88 8.58
CA HIS A 303 -15.60 -8.60 9.12
C HIS A 303 -15.23 -9.83 8.29
N GLU A 304 -16.22 -10.53 7.74
CA GLU A 304 -16.02 -11.74 6.94
C GLU A 304 -16.01 -11.49 5.43
N TRP A 305 -16.44 -10.30 5.02
CA TRP A 305 -16.54 -9.88 3.62
C TRP A 305 -15.23 -9.29 3.11
N GLU A 306 -14.28 -10.16 2.76
CA GLU A 306 -12.94 -9.76 2.32
C GLU A 306 -12.94 -8.93 1.03
N GLU A 307 -13.90 -9.15 0.11
CA GLU A 307 -14.06 -8.31 -1.09
C GLU A 307 -14.38 -6.85 -0.75
N PHE A 308 -15.26 -6.62 0.24
CA PHE A 308 -15.57 -5.28 0.74
C PHE A 308 -14.34 -4.62 1.36
N GLN A 309 -13.59 -5.36 2.19
CA GLN A 309 -12.37 -4.83 2.81
C GLN A 309 -11.31 -4.47 1.75
N ASN A 310 -11.15 -5.30 0.72
CA ASN A 310 -10.29 -5.01 -0.43
C ASN A 310 -10.75 -3.74 -1.17
N TRP A 311 -12.06 -3.55 -1.32
CA TRP A 311 -12.61 -2.34 -1.93
C TRP A 311 -12.32 -1.08 -1.10
N MET A 312 -12.55 -1.16 0.22
CA MET A 312 -12.34 -0.09 1.19
C MET A 312 -10.87 0.37 1.35
N ARG A 313 -9.93 -0.26 0.65
CA ARG A 313 -8.58 0.26 0.39
C ARG A 313 -8.53 0.88 -1.01
N PRO A 314 -8.74 2.20 -1.18
CA PRO A 314 -8.75 2.83 -2.50
C PRO A 314 -7.41 2.67 -3.23
N GLY A 315 -7.47 2.54 -4.55
CA GLY A 315 -6.27 2.53 -5.39
C GLY A 315 -5.58 3.90 -5.36
N ALA A 316 -4.24 3.91 -5.28
CA ALA A 316 -3.46 5.15 -5.31
C ALA A 316 -3.43 5.79 -6.71
N PHE A 317 -3.63 4.99 -7.75
CA PHE A 317 -3.55 5.38 -9.15
C PHE A 317 -4.83 5.06 -9.91
N ASP A 318 -4.96 5.68 -11.08
CA ASP A 318 -6.12 5.56 -11.97
C ASP A 318 -6.34 4.14 -12.52
N LYS A 319 -5.24 3.40 -12.68
CA LYS A 319 -5.24 1.96 -12.95
C LYS A 319 -5.05 1.23 -11.64
N SER A 320 -6.07 0.52 -11.20
CA SER A 320 -6.05 -0.22 -9.94
C SER A 320 -6.45 -1.67 -10.15
N THR A 321 -5.92 -2.55 -9.30
CA THR A 321 -6.14 -3.99 -9.36
C THR A 321 -6.49 -4.47 -7.96
N LYS A 322 -7.53 -5.29 -7.86
CA LYS A 322 -8.00 -5.82 -6.58
C LYS A 322 -8.23 -7.32 -6.72
N LEU A 323 -7.76 -8.06 -5.73
CA LEU A 323 -7.89 -9.52 -5.68
C LEU A 323 -9.33 -9.88 -5.33
N ILE A 324 -9.92 -10.79 -6.12
CA ILE A 324 -11.30 -11.26 -5.91
C ILE A 324 -11.36 -12.77 -5.69
N ARG A 325 -10.48 -13.54 -6.34
CA ARG A 325 -10.37 -14.97 -6.10
C ARG A 325 -8.93 -15.43 -6.08
N ARG A 326 -8.66 -16.53 -5.39
CA ARG A 326 -7.37 -17.20 -5.40
C ARG A 326 -7.53 -18.72 -5.29
N ASN A 327 -6.52 -19.46 -5.70
CA ASN A 327 -6.33 -20.86 -5.29
C ASN A 327 -4.85 -21.05 -4.96
N GLN A 328 -4.56 -21.55 -3.76
CA GLN A 328 -3.21 -21.76 -3.24
C GLN A 328 -2.75 -23.23 -3.31
N ASN A 329 -3.70 -24.16 -3.45
CA ASN A 329 -3.45 -25.58 -3.25
C ASN A 329 -3.10 -26.30 -4.55
N ASP A 330 -3.69 -25.87 -5.66
CA ASP A 330 -3.66 -26.60 -6.92
C ASP A 330 -2.91 -25.84 -8.02
N THR A 331 -2.15 -26.57 -8.82
CA THR A 331 -1.58 -26.05 -10.07
C THR A 331 -2.69 -25.95 -11.12
N LEU A 332 -2.76 -24.83 -11.83
CA LEU A 332 -3.68 -24.66 -12.96
C LEU A 332 -2.99 -25.23 -14.22
N PRO A 333 -3.41 -26.40 -14.74
CA PRO A 333 -2.74 -27.03 -15.86
C PRO A 333 -3.01 -26.27 -17.18
N ALA A 334 -2.21 -26.56 -18.19
CA ALA A 334 -2.48 -26.10 -19.55
C ALA A 334 -3.84 -26.62 -20.05
N GLY A 335 -4.62 -25.76 -20.69
CA GLY A 335 -5.98 -26.09 -21.13
C GLY A 335 -6.80 -24.85 -21.46
N THR A 336 -8.03 -25.07 -21.93
CA THR A 336 -8.99 -24.00 -22.19
C THR A 336 -9.98 -23.90 -21.06
N TYR A 337 -10.07 -22.71 -20.47
CA TYR A 337 -10.91 -22.42 -19.32
C TYR A 337 -11.96 -21.37 -19.66
N GLN A 338 -13.11 -21.47 -19.00
CA GLN A 338 -14.18 -20.50 -19.07
C GLN A 338 -14.36 -19.83 -17.70
N ILE A 339 -14.54 -18.51 -17.71
CA ILE A 339 -14.93 -17.71 -16.56
C ILE A 339 -16.19 -16.90 -16.89
N ASP A 340 -17.21 -17.03 -16.06
CA ASP A 340 -18.52 -16.42 -16.26
C ASP A 340 -18.67 -15.24 -15.30
N ILE A 341 -18.65 -14.02 -15.84
CA ILE A 341 -18.68 -12.78 -15.05
C ILE A 341 -20.06 -12.13 -15.19
N GLY A 342 -20.79 -11.99 -14.07
CA GLY A 342 -22.06 -11.25 -14.07
C GLY A 342 -21.79 -9.75 -14.08
N LEU A 343 -22.39 -9.05 -15.06
CA LEU A 343 -22.14 -7.64 -15.32
C LEU A 343 -23.10 -6.78 -14.51
N HIS A 344 -22.56 -5.98 -13.60
CA HIS A 344 -23.35 -5.11 -12.72
C HIS A 344 -22.75 -3.71 -12.57
N TRP A 345 -21.45 -3.54 -12.86
CA TRP A 345 -20.73 -2.29 -12.62
C TRP A 345 -20.44 -1.53 -13.93
N PRO A 346 -21.11 -0.40 -14.20
CA PRO A 346 -20.94 0.34 -15.45
C PRO A 346 -19.64 1.14 -15.49
N VAL A 347 -18.91 1.05 -16.61
CA VAL A 347 -17.66 1.81 -16.82
C VAL A 347 -17.70 2.75 -18.04
N ASN A 348 -18.63 2.51 -18.95
CA ASN A 348 -18.70 3.20 -20.24
C ASN A 348 -19.08 4.68 -20.07
N GLU A 349 -19.79 5.04 -18.99
CA GLU A 349 -20.25 6.41 -18.71
C GLU A 349 -19.10 7.42 -18.57
N TYR A 350 -17.94 6.98 -18.12
CA TYR A 350 -16.74 7.81 -17.95
C TYR A 350 -15.57 7.29 -18.81
N ASN A 351 -15.87 6.52 -19.86
CA ASN A 351 -14.88 5.92 -20.76
C ASN A 351 -13.84 5.05 -20.04
N GLY A 352 -14.23 4.43 -18.93
CA GLY A 352 -13.41 3.51 -18.15
C GLY A 352 -13.30 2.13 -18.77
N LYS A 353 -12.46 1.29 -18.15
CA LYS A 353 -12.32 -0.11 -18.56
C LYS A 353 -12.33 -1.02 -17.34
N LYS A 354 -12.86 -2.22 -17.52
CA LYS A 354 -12.83 -3.31 -16.54
C LYS A 354 -12.27 -4.58 -17.18
N ALA A 355 -11.35 -5.22 -16.50
CA ALA A 355 -10.67 -6.42 -16.98
C ALA A 355 -10.50 -7.47 -15.89
N VAL A 356 -10.50 -8.74 -16.29
CA VAL A 356 -10.02 -9.83 -15.45
C VAL A 356 -8.50 -9.95 -15.64
N PHE A 357 -7.78 -10.08 -14.54
CA PHE A 357 -6.33 -10.19 -14.50
C PHE A 357 -5.91 -11.43 -13.69
N ILE A 358 -5.45 -12.45 -14.40
CA ILE A 358 -5.02 -13.74 -13.84
C ILE A 358 -3.50 -13.81 -13.87
N THR A 359 -2.88 -14.14 -12.74
CA THR A 359 -1.43 -14.29 -12.62
C THR A 359 -1.08 -15.23 -11.46
N HIS A 360 0.11 -15.85 -11.50
CA HIS A 360 0.66 -16.58 -10.34
C HIS A 360 1.60 -15.72 -9.47
N GLY A 361 1.97 -14.53 -9.95
CA GLY A 361 2.86 -13.61 -9.24
C GLY A 361 4.30 -14.13 -9.07
N SER A 362 5.04 -13.49 -8.18
CA SER A 362 6.42 -13.84 -7.80
C SER A 362 6.68 -13.32 -6.39
N THR A 363 7.87 -13.61 -5.86
CA THR A 363 8.33 -13.06 -4.58
C THR A 363 8.39 -11.53 -4.55
N ILE A 364 8.51 -10.88 -5.71
CA ILE A 364 8.54 -9.42 -5.86
C ILE A 364 7.19 -8.83 -6.33
N GLY A 365 6.15 -9.66 -6.42
CA GLY A 365 4.82 -9.27 -6.89
C GLY A 365 4.55 -9.70 -8.33
N GLY A 366 3.85 -8.86 -9.11
CA GLY A 366 3.53 -9.17 -10.50
C GLY A 366 4.70 -9.00 -11.47
N LYS A 367 4.45 -9.22 -12.76
CA LYS A 367 5.41 -8.89 -13.81
C LYS A 367 5.64 -7.38 -13.86
N ASN A 368 6.82 -6.94 -13.47
CA ASN A 368 7.25 -5.55 -13.57
C ASN A 368 8.76 -5.45 -13.75
N GLU A 369 9.18 -5.01 -14.94
CA GLU A 369 10.58 -4.92 -15.33
C GLU A 369 11.26 -3.64 -14.77
N PHE A 370 10.47 -2.63 -14.38
CA PHE A 370 10.96 -1.31 -13.96
C PHE A 370 12.02 -1.37 -12.86
N LEU A 371 11.78 -2.18 -11.82
CA LEU A 371 12.72 -2.26 -10.68
C LEU A 371 14.04 -2.90 -11.12
N GLY A 372 13.99 -3.89 -12.01
CA GLY A 372 15.21 -4.48 -12.55
C GLY A 372 15.98 -3.50 -13.44
N GLU A 373 15.27 -2.81 -14.34
CA GLU A 373 15.84 -1.80 -15.24
C GLU A 373 16.50 -0.65 -14.48
N ILE A 374 15.86 -0.09 -13.45
CA ILE A 374 16.41 1.05 -12.72
C ILE A 374 17.68 0.68 -11.93
N TYR A 375 17.76 -0.55 -11.40
CA TYR A 375 18.96 -1.05 -10.74
C TYR A 375 20.10 -1.24 -11.75
N LEU A 376 19.82 -1.79 -12.94
CA LEU A 376 20.81 -1.91 -14.01
C LEU A 376 21.30 -0.54 -14.48
N ILE A 377 20.38 0.40 -14.74
CA ILE A 377 20.72 1.78 -15.14
C ILE A 377 21.59 2.44 -14.07
N GLY A 378 21.17 2.37 -12.80
CA GLY A 378 21.94 2.93 -11.67
C GLY A 378 23.33 2.31 -11.54
N GLY A 379 23.45 0.99 -11.71
CA GLY A 379 24.72 0.28 -11.71
C GLY A 379 25.64 0.69 -12.86
N CYS A 380 25.10 0.79 -14.08
CA CYS A 380 25.82 1.27 -15.26
C CYS A 380 26.30 2.72 -15.11
N ILE A 381 25.47 3.61 -14.55
CA ILE A 381 25.85 4.99 -14.25
C ILE A 381 26.99 5.03 -13.22
N CYS A 382 26.90 4.25 -12.14
CA CYS A 382 27.95 4.18 -11.13
C CYS A 382 29.28 3.69 -11.73
N PHE A 383 29.24 2.68 -12.60
CA PHE A 383 30.42 2.18 -13.28
C PHE A 383 31.02 3.20 -14.26
N ALA A 384 30.17 3.87 -15.06
CA ALA A 384 30.60 4.92 -15.96
C ALA A 384 31.27 6.09 -15.20
N MET A 385 30.69 6.51 -14.07
CA MET A 385 31.29 7.53 -13.21
C MET A 385 32.63 7.08 -12.62
N ALA A 386 32.78 5.80 -12.26
CA ALA A 386 34.07 5.26 -11.82
C ALA A 386 35.13 5.37 -12.93
N LEU A 387 34.77 5.04 -14.18
CA LEU A 387 35.69 5.16 -15.32
C LEU A 387 36.07 6.62 -15.61
N VAL A 388 35.12 7.55 -15.54
CA VAL A 388 35.38 8.99 -15.72
C VAL A 388 36.29 9.51 -14.61
N LEU A 389 36.01 9.20 -13.35
CA LEU A 389 36.84 9.61 -12.21
C LEU A 389 38.24 8.99 -12.26
N LEU A 390 38.36 7.73 -12.67
CA LEU A 390 39.64 7.06 -12.85
C LEU A 390 40.45 7.71 -13.97
N SER A 391 39.82 7.95 -15.12
CA SER A 391 40.47 8.57 -16.28
C SER A 391 40.93 9.99 -15.98
N THR A 392 40.07 10.81 -15.36
CA THR A 392 40.42 12.19 -14.96
C THR A 392 41.52 12.20 -13.91
N TRP A 393 41.52 11.26 -12.95
CA TRP A 393 42.58 11.12 -11.96
C TRP A 393 43.91 10.68 -12.58
N LEU A 394 43.90 9.80 -13.59
CA LEU A 394 45.11 9.40 -14.30
C LEU A 394 45.68 10.52 -15.18
N MET A 395 44.82 11.33 -15.82
CA MET A 395 45.24 12.40 -16.74
C MET A 395 45.61 13.72 -16.03
N THR A 396 44.83 14.10 -15.01
CA THR A 396 44.92 15.43 -14.37
C THR A 396 44.98 15.35 -12.84
N GLY A 397 45.29 14.17 -12.31
CA GLY A 397 45.38 13.91 -10.88
C GLY A 397 46.35 14.86 -10.19
N ARG A 398 45.86 15.55 -9.15
CA ARG A 398 46.69 16.38 -8.29
C ARG A 398 47.20 15.58 -7.10
N LYS A 399 48.37 15.98 -6.58
CA LYS A 399 48.92 15.42 -5.34
C LYS A 399 47.98 15.74 -4.17
N ILE A 400 47.68 14.71 -3.36
CA ILE A 400 46.84 14.86 -2.17
C ILE A 400 47.59 15.68 -1.14
N ALA A 401 46.90 16.61 -0.49
CA ALA A 401 47.43 17.49 0.57
C ALA A 401 48.66 18.31 0.14
N ASP A 402 48.67 18.83 -1.08
CA ASP A 402 49.73 19.73 -1.58
C ASP A 402 49.61 21.14 -0.97
N PRO A 403 50.56 21.61 -0.14
CA PRO A 403 50.52 22.95 0.41
C PRO A 403 50.60 24.05 -0.65
N ASN A 404 51.22 23.78 -1.80
CA ASN A 404 51.31 24.74 -2.90
C ASN A 404 49.95 24.96 -3.60
N ALA A 405 48.99 24.07 -3.37
CA ALA A 405 47.63 24.20 -3.90
C ALA A 405 46.75 25.16 -3.08
N LEU A 406 47.18 25.58 -1.89
CA LEU A 406 46.47 26.49 -1.00
C LEU A 406 46.34 27.87 -1.65
N SER A 407 45.17 28.51 -1.50
CA SER A 407 44.83 29.73 -2.24
C SER A 407 45.79 30.90 -1.97
N TRP A 408 46.31 30.99 -0.75
CA TRP A 408 47.28 32.03 -0.36
C TRP A 408 48.72 31.74 -0.84
N ASN A 409 49.08 30.47 -1.04
CA ASN A 409 50.39 30.08 -1.57
C ASN A 409 50.48 30.18 -3.11
N LYS A 410 49.34 30.35 -3.79
CA LYS A 410 49.28 30.55 -5.26
C LYS A 410 49.43 32.01 -5.70
N ARG A 411 49.38 32.96 -4.76
CA ARG A 411 49.37 34.41 -5.03
C ARG A 411 50.72 35.09 -4.78
N THR A 412 51.71 34.34 -4.33
CA THR A 412 53.14 34.67 -4.26
C THR A 412 53.85 33.94 -5.38
#